data_AF-A0A7R8D186-F1
#
_entry.id   AF-A0A7R8D186-F1
#
_cell.length_a   1.000
_cell.length_b   1.000
_cell.length_c   1.000
_cell.angle_alpha   90.00
_cell.angle_beta   90.00
_cell.angle_gamma   90.00
#
_symmetry.space_group_name_H-M   'P 1'
#
loop_
_entity.id
_entity.type
_entity.pdbx_description
1 polymer ?
#
loop_
_entity_poly.entity_id
_entity_poly.type
_entity_poly.pdbx_seq_one_letter_code
_entity_poly.pdbx_strand_id
1 'polypeptide(L)'
;MVEKKRVSCDKFIANEGYLSPDLKSMEESETIYRNISVVKDSVIQTDTEKISSISIPLQLKDGSGSFAFVQEVGHGAAICPKGLYVRHTTSKLPYEPFKFESTNSFIWSLQFSIEGRLGSTSNQSPKYSNLFYTSGPAFELDYDVNIDNVKKMFQNIYPEDEFLPRAPDPEEIILGDDPTESSDQEKNDEGTIESNQPSNFHQKDTVDENSTEDDLSKL
;
A
#
# COMPACT_ATOMS: atom_id res chain seq x y z
N MET A 1 5.27 28.46 -16.12
CA MET A 1 4.29 29.45 -15.65
C MET A 1 3.35 28.69 -14.72
N VAL A 2 3.36 28.95 -13.42
CA VAL A 2 2.44 28.26 -12.48
C VAL A 2 1.11 29.00 -12.55
N GLU A 3 0.06 28.33 -13.00
CA GLU A 3 -1.29 28.90 -12.98
C GLU A 3 -1.71 29.14 -11.52
N LYS A 4 -1.93 30.40 -11.15
CA LYS A 4 -2.39 30.77 -9.81
C LYS A 4 -3.91 30.65 -9.75
N LYS A 5 -4.41 29.45 -9.46
CA LYS A 5 -5.83 29.18 -9.22
C LYS A 5 -6.08 29.04 -7.72
N ARG A 6 -7.19 29.63 -7.24
CA ARG A 6 -7.63 29.51 -5.85
C ARG A 6 -8.63 28.38 -5.72
N VAL A 7 -8.41 27.50 -4.75
CA VAL A 7 -9.32 26.41 -4.39
C VAL A 7 -9.73 26.62 -2.92
N SER A 8 -11.04 26.60 -2.65
CA SER A 8 -11.59 26.70 -1.29
C SER A 8 -11.90 25.29 -0.77
N CYS A 9 -11.59 25.02 0.49
CA CYS A 9 -11.89 23.75 1.16
C CYS A 9 -12.14 23.97 2.65
N ASP A 10 -12.95 23.12 3.25
CA ASP A 10 -13.25 23.20 4.69
C ASP A 10 -12.15 22.59 5.55
N LYS A 11 -11.48 21.56 5.02
CA LYS A 11 -10.36 20.84 5.64
C LYS A 11 -9.25 20.70 4.61
N PHE A 12 -8.01 20.87 5.04
CA PHE A 12 -6.83 20.69 4.20
C PHE A 12 -5.88 19.69 4.87
N ILE A 13 -5.56 18.62 4.15
CA ILE A 13 -4.66 17.56 4.61
C ILE A 13 -3.46 17.55 3.68
N ALA A 14 -2.25 17.56 4.23
CA ALA A 14 -1.02 17.49 3.45
C ALA A 14 0.04 16.62 4.12
N ASN A 15 0.97 16.07 3.33
CA ASN A 15 2.18 15.51 3.93
C ASN A 15 3.01 16.62 4.58
N GLU A 16 3.59 16.33 5.74
CA GLU A 16 4.37 17.29 6.53
C GLU A 16 5.55 17.94 5.78
N GLY A 17 6.08 17.26 4.75
CA GLY A 17 7.16 17.75 3.89
C GLY A 17 6.76 18.93 3.01
N TYR A 18 5.46 19.15 2.77
CA TYR A 18 4.95 20.30 2.04
C TYR A 18 4.68 21.52 2.93
N LEU A 19 4.76 21.35 4.25
CA LEU A 19 4.38 22.38 5.21
C LEU A 19 5.61 23.06 5.82
N SER A 20 5.53 24.38 5.93
CA SER A 20 6.52 25.20 6.63
C SER A 20 6.63 24.80 8.12
N PRO A 21 7.81 24.92 8.74
CA PRO A 21 8.02 24.61 10.16
C PRO A 21 7.04 25.30 11.12
N ASP A 22 6.60 26.53 10.82
CA ASP A 22 5.67 27.30 11.67
C ASP A 22 4.24 26.76 11.68
N LEU A 23 3.90 25.86 10.76
CA LEU A 23 2.58 25.23 10.66
C LEU A 23 2.49 23.91 11.41
N LYS A 24 3.58 23.44 12.01
CA LYS A 24 3.73 22.08 12.53
C LYS A 24 4.03 22.14 14.03
N SER A 25 3.62 21.14 14.79
CA SER A 25 4.05 20.97 16.18
C SER A 25 5.57 20.73 16.25
N MET A 26 6.19 21.11 17.38
CA MET A 26 7.55 20.67 17.72
C MET A 26 7.47 19.23 18.20
N GLU A 27 8.12 18.32 17.47
CA GLU A 27 8.14 16.88 17.77
C GLU A 27 9.55 16.34 17.51
N GLU A 28 9.82 15.17 18.09
CA GLU A 28 11.07 14.46 17.88
C GLU A 28 11.21 14.04 16.41
N SER A 29 12.33 14.41 15.81
CA SER A 29 12.71 13.96 14.47
C SER A 29 13.49 12.65 14.56
N GLU A 30 13.21 11.77 13.62
CA GLU A 30 13.99 10.57 13.38
C GLU A 30 14.62 10.67 11.99
N THR A 31 15.89 10.27 11.87
CA THR A 31 16.54 10.14 10.57
C THR A 31 16.62 8.67 10.19
N ILE A 32 16.06 8.34 9.03
CA ILE A 32 16.08 7.00 8.47
C ILE A 32 17.06 6.99 7.31
N TYR A 33 18.07 6.14 7.39
CA TYR A 33 19.05 5.93 6.33
C TYR A 33 18.58 4.80 5.42
N ARG A 34 18.58 5.04 4.12
CA ARG A 34 18.24 4.04 3.11
C ARG A 34 19.35 3.86 2.09
N ASN A 35 19.56 2.62 1.69
CA ASN A 35 20.34 2.27 0.52
C ASN A 35 19.54 1.37 -0.39
N ILE A 36 19.59 1.67 -1.68
CA ILE A 36 19.07 0.80 -2.73
C ILE A 36 20.27 0.37 -3.55
N SER A 37 20.52 -0.93 -3.64
CA SER A 37 21.60 -1.51 -4.44
C SER A 37 21.08 -2.50 -5.45
N VAL A 38 21.71 -2.55 -6.62
CA VAL A 38 21.43 -3.49 -7.70
C VAL A 38 22.63 -4.41 -7.85
N VAL A 39 22.36 -5.71 -7.86
CA VAL A 39 23.37 -6.77 -7.78
C VAL A 39 23.01 -7.93 -8.71
N LYS A 40 24.00 -8.75 -9.08
CA LYS A 40 23.80 -9.95 -9.91
C LYS A 40 23.51 -11.21 -9.11
N ASP A 41 24.05 -11.29 -7.90
CA ASP A 41 24.00 -12.48 -7.07
C ASP A 41 23.11 -12.23 -5.86
N SER A 42 22.22 -13.20 -5.57
CA SER A 42 21.43 -13.22 -4.36
C SER A 42 22.31 -13.48 -3.13
N VAL A 43 21.96 -12.87 -2.00
CA VAL A 43 22.59 -13.18 -0.70
C VAL A 43 22.36 -14.64 -0.30
N ILE A 44 21.22 -15.23 -0.68
CA ILE A 44 20.88 -16.62 -0.36
C ILE A 44 20.71 -17.37 -1.68
N GLN A 45 21.72 -18.17 -2.04
CA GLN A 45 21.66 -18.98 -3.25
C GLN A 45 20.62 -20.10 -3.09
N THR A 46 19.54 -20.01 -3.86
CA THR A 46 18.51 -21.06 -3.93
C THR A 46 18.08 -21.29 -5.38
N ASP A 47 17.53 -22.47 -5.67
CA ASP A 47 17.11 -22.86 -7.03
C ASP A 47 15.93 -22.03 -7.57
N THR A 48 15.20 -21.38 -6.67
CA THR A 48 14.06 -20.52 -6.98
C THR A 48 14.36 -19.11 -6.51
N GLU A 49 13.83 -18.11 -7.22
CA GLU A 49 13.93 -16.74 -6.76
C GLU A 49 13.06 -16.54 -5.51
N LYS A 50 13.60 -15.86 -4.49
CA LYS A 50 12.91 -15.62 -3.22
C LYS A 50 12.99 -14.16 -2.83
N ILE A 51 11.94 -13.69 -2.16
CA ILE A 51 11.99 -12.46 -1.38
C ILE A 51 12.65 -12.83 -0.05
N SER A 52 13.77 -12.20 0.28
CA SER A 52 14.45 -12.42 1.56
C SER A 52 14.49 -11.15 2.39
N SER A 53 14.21 -11.29 3.68
CA SER A 53 14.28 -10.21 4.67
C SER A 53 15.28 -10.61 5.75
N ILE A 54 16.31 -9.79 5.95
CA ILE A 54 17.42 -10.04 6.87
C ILE A 54 17.55 -8.86 7.82
N SER A 55 17.58 -9.13 9.12
CA SER A 55 17.89 -8.13 10.13
C SER A 55 19.34 -8.26 10.54
N ILE A 56 20.11 -7.17 10.42
CA ILE A 56 21.53 -7.15 10.72
C ILE A 56 21.78 -6.22 11.91
N PRO A 57 22.35 -6.71 13.03
CA PRO A 57 22.67 -5.84 14.15
C PRO A 57 23.75 -4.83 13.77
N LEU A 58 23.54 -3.58 14.16
CA LEU A 58 24.51 -2.50 14.06
C LEU A 58 24.96 -2.12 15.46
N GLN A 59 26.27 -1.97 15.67
CA GLN A 59 26.82 -1.49 16.93
C GLN A 59 27.68 -0.26 16.68
N LEU A 60 27.40 0.81 17.42
CA LEU A 60 28.24 1.98 17.47
C LEU A 60 29.35 1.81 18.51
N LYS A 61 30.43 2.58 18.34
CA LYS A 61 31.59 2.57 19.24
C LYS A 61 31.26 3.01 20.67
N ASP A 62 30.15 3.72 20.85
CA ASP A 62 29.65 4.16 22.16
C ASP A 62 28.83 3.10 22.89
N GLY A 63 28.67 1.90 22.30
CA GLY A 63 27.91 0.79 22.87
C GLY A 63 26.42 0.84 22.58
N SER A 64 25.92 1.87 21.89
CA SER A 64 24.54 1.88 21.39
C SER A 64 24.37 0.88 20.24
N GLY A 65 23.29 0.11 20.30
CA GLY A 65 22.95 -0.91 19.31
C GLY A 65 21.70 -0.52 18.52
N SER A 66 21.66 -0.86 17.25
CA SER A 66 20.49 -0.77 16.38
C SER A 66 20.47 -1.96 15.42
N PHE A 67 19.63 -1.92 14.40
CA PHE A 67 19.59 -2.91 13.34
C PHE A 67 19.35 -2.23 11.99
N ALA A 68 19.91 -2.85 10.95
CA ALA A 68 19.54 -2.59 9.58
C ALA A 68 18.62 -3.71 9.09
N PHE A 69 17.52 -3.33 8.45
CA PHE A 69 16.70 -4.26 7.67
C PHE A 69 17.18 -4.29 6.24
N VAL A 70 17.46 -5.47 5.71
CA VAL A 70 17.80 -5.70 4.30
C VAL A 70 16.71 -6.56 3.68
N GLN A 71 16.03 -6.03 2.66
CA GLN A 71 15.11 -6.77 1.81
C GLN A 71 15.75 -6.97 0.44
N GLU A 72 15.92 -8.22 0.02
CA GLU A 72 16.36 -8.56 -1.33
C GLU A 72 15.19 -9.10 -2.12
N VAL A 73 15.01 -8.54 -3.32
CA VAL A 73 13.93 -8.89 -4.24
C VAL A 73 14.49 -8.97 -5.65
N GLY A 74 14.15 -10.01 -6.41
CA GLY A 74 14.60 -10.15 -7.80
C GLY A 74 13.52 -9.79 -8.82
N HIS A 75 13.62 -10.43 -9.98
CA HIS A 75 12.76 -10.21 -11.13
C HIS A 75 11.32 -10.70 -10.94
N GLY A 76 11.09 -11.76 -10.17
CA GLY A 76 9.76 -12.36 -9.95
C GLY A 76 8.74 -11.41 -9.33
N ALA A 77 9.20 -10.38 -8.60
CA ALA A 77 8.35 -9.31 -8.07
C ALA A 77 8.21 -8.10 -9.01
N ALA A 78 8.71 -8.20 -10.25
CA ALA A 78 8.74 -7.14 -11.25
C ALA A 78 9.48 -5.86 -10.82
N ILE A 79 10.49 -5.96 -9.96
CA ILE A 79 11.28 -4.82 -9.47
C ILE A 79 12.55 -4.59 -10.32
N CYS A 80 13.07 -5.63 -10.97
CA CYS A 80 14.26 -5.54 -11.82
C CYS A 80 14.27 -6.55 -12.97
N PRO A 81 15.18 -6.38 -13.96
CA PRO A 81 15.39 -7.37 -15.03
C PRO A 81 15.84 -8.74 -14.50
N LYS A 82 15.56 -9.81 -15.27
CA LYS A 82 15.98 -11.18 -14.95
C LYS A 82 17.49 -11.28 -14.76
N GLY A 83 17.90 -12.03 -13.72
CA GLY A 83 19.30 -12.22 -13.36
C GLY A 83 19.90 -11.08 -12.52
N LEU A 84 19.06 -10.13 -12.09
CA LEU A 84 19.42 -9.08 -11.15
C LEU A 84 18.57 -9.20 -9.89
N TYR A 85 19.06 -8.57 -8.82
CA TYR A 85 18.36 -8.39 -7.56
C TYR A 85 18.50 -6.94 -7.11
N VAL A 86 17.47 -6.44 -6.43
CA VAL A 86 17.46 -5.15 -5.76
C VAL A 86 17.45 -5.40 -4.27
N ARG A 87 18.39 -4.76 -3.55
CA ARG A 87 18.43 -4.79 -2.09
C ARG A 87 18.07 -3.42 -1.53
N HIS A 88 17.00 -3.40 -0.75
CA HIS A 88 16.58 -2.25 0.04
C HIS A 88 17.11 -2.42 1.45
N THR A 89 18.01 -1.54 1.87
CA THR A 89 18.51 -1.51 3.24
C THR A 89 17.98 -0.28 3.95
N THR A 90 17.45 -0.45 5.17
CA THR A 90 16.91 0.63 6.00
C THR A 90 17.50 0.55 7.41
N SER A 91 17.95 1.68 7.97
CA SER A 91 18.62 1.76 9.28
C SER A 91 18.32 3.09 9.98
N LYS A 92 18.33 3.11 11.31
CA LYS A 92 18.30 4.36 12.12
C LYS A 92 19.67 5.02 12.28
N LEU A 93 20.73 4.28 11.98
CA LEU A 93 22.11 4.74 12.06
C LEU A 93 22.72 4.85 10.67
N PRO A 94 23.62 5.83 10.43
CA PRO A 94 24.48 5.78 9.26
C PRO A 94 25.22 4.44 9.28
N TYR A 95 25.19 3.75 8.15
CA TYR A 95 25.97 2.53 7.96
C TYR A 95 26.71 2.66 6.65
N GLU A 96 27.89 2.04 6.61
CA GLU A 96 28.58 1.81 5.35
C GLU A 96 27.86 0.68 4.62
N PRO A 97 27.56 0.82 3.32
CA PRO A 97 26.92 -0.22 2.53
C PRO A 97 27.60 -1.56 2.80
N PHE A 98 26.79 -2.57 3.12
CA PHE A 98 27.31 -3.89 3.44
C PHE A 98 28.20 -4.39 2.31
N LYS A 99 29.47 -4.63 2.62
CA LYS A 99 30.39 -5.34 1.74
C LYS A 99 30.13 -6.85 1.80
N PHE A 100 28.89 -7.28 1.59
CA PHE A 100 28.58 -8.70 1.38
C PHE A 100 29.09 -9.20 0.02
N GLU A 101 29.59 -8.31 -0.82
CA GLU A 101 29.82 -8.59 -2.23
C GLU A 101 31.29 -8.82 -2.53
N SER A 102 31.55 -9.89 -3.27
CA SER A 102 32.69 -9.90 -4.17
C SER A 102 32.48 -8.73 -5.15
N THR A 103 33.53 -7.98 -5.44
CA THR A 103 33.46 -6.76 -6.28
C THR A 103 32.87 -6.97 -7.68
N ASN A 104 32.62 -8.22 -8.09
CA ASN A 104 32.14 -8.61 -9.40
C ASN A 104 30.60 -8.72 -9.49
N SER A 105 29.88 -8.74 -8.36
CA SER A 105 28.41 -8.87 -8.34
C SER A 105 27.68 -7.53 -8.21
N PHE A 106 28.37 -6.49 -7.74
CA PHE A 106 27.85 -5.13 -7.60
C PHE A 106 27.62 -4.46 -8.96
N ILE A 107 26.47 -3.80 -9.15
CA ILE A 107 26.20 -2.99 -10.34
C ILE A 107 26.06 -1.52 -9.98
N TRP A 108 25.20 -1.20 -9.02
CA TRP A 108 24.84 0.18 -8.70
C TRP A 108 24.33 0.33 -7.27
N SER A 109 24.45 1.53 -6.72
CA SER A 109 23.91 1.87 -5.41
C SER A 109 23.52 3.35 -5.29
N LEU A 110 22.46 3.61 -4.54
CA LEU A 110 22.03 4.94 -4.11
C LEU A 110 21.80 4.93 -2.60
N GLN A 111 22.45 5.86 -1.91
CA GLN A 111 22.28 6.08 -0.49
C GLN A 111 21.67 7.47 -0.25
N PHE A 112 20.69 7.53 0.63
CA PHE A 112 20.03 8.77 1.02
C PHE A 112 19.45 8.63 2.43
N SER A 113 19.15 9.76 3.06
CA SER A 113 18.43 9.80 4.33
C SER A 113 17.07 10.47 4.14
N ILE A 114 16.12 10.03 4.94
CA ILE A 114 14.80 10.64 5.07
C ILE A 114 14.71 11.16 6.50
N GLU A 115 14.41 12.44 6.65
CA GLU A 115 14.00 12.99 7.93
C GLU A 115 12.50 12.76 8.09
N GLY A 116 12.12 11.93 9.05
CA GLY A 116 10.74 11.71 9.46
C GLY A 116 10.50 12.31 10.84
N ARG A 117 9.24 12.55 11.18
CA ARG A 117 8.84 12.75 12.57
C ARG A 117 8.10 11.52 13.07
N LEU A 118 8.46 11.09 14.28
CA LEU A 118 7.82 9.93 14.88
C LEU A 118 6.40 10.29 15.28
N GLY A 119 5.44 9.52 14.77
CA GLY A 119 4.03 9.47 15.19
C GLY A 119 3.54 10.72 15.91
N SER A 120 3.14 11.73 15.13
CA SER A 120 2.62 12.96 15.71
C SER A 120 1.48 12.65 16.67
N THR A 121 1.63 13.11 17.91
CA THR A 121 0.53 13.04 18.90
C THR A 121 -0.65 13.90 18.45
N SER A 122 -0.41 14.86 17.55
CA SER A 122 -1.40 15.77 16.99
C SER A 122 -1.13 16.05 15.50
N ASN A 123 -1.81 15.30 14.62
CA ASN A 123 -1.82 15.49 13.16
C ASN A 123 -2.53 16.80 12.71
N GLN A 124 -2.57 17.83 13.55
CA GLN A 124 -3.28 19.09 13.34
C GLN A 124 -2.33 20.26 13.61
N SER A 125 -2.41 21.29 12.77
CA SER A 125 -1.60 22.48 12.91
C SER A 125 -1.96 23.26 14.19
N PRO A 126 -0.97 23.73 14.96
CA PRO A 126 -1.22 24.63 16.09
C PRO A 126 -1.74 26.01 15.64
N LYS A 127 -1.56 26.37 14.37
CA LYS A 127 -1.91 27.68 13.82
C LYS A 127 -3.27 27.71 13.14
N TYR A 128 -3.67 26.60 12.51
CA TYR A 128 -4.91 26.51 11.73
C TYR A 128 -5.68 25.24 12.10
N SER A 129 -6.86 25.39 12.68
CA SER A 129 -7.69 24.27 13.15
C SER A 129 -8.24 23.39 12.02
N ASN A 130 -8.22 23.86 10.78
CA ASN A 130 -8.64 23.08 9.61
C ASN A 130 -7.46 22.53 8.77
N LEU A 131 -6.23 22.70 9.24
CA LEU A 131 -5.03 22.16 8.62
C LEU A 131 -4.58 20.91 9.38
N PHE A 132 -4.55 19.80 8.67
CA PHE A 132 -4.08 18.51 9.16
C PHE A 132 -2.87 18.05 8.34
N TYR A 133 -2.04 17.20 8.93
CA TYR A 133 -0.89 16.64 8.22
C TYR A 133 -0.56 15.21 8.60
N THR A 134 0.03 14.50 7.65
CA THR A 134 0.51 13.13 7.84
C THR A 134 2.03 13.13 7.97
N SER A 135 2.55 12.26 8.82
CA SER A 135 3.99 12.00 8.90
C SER A 135 4.53 11.34 7.63
N GLY A 136 5.85 11.40 7.46
CA GLY A 136 6.58 10.60 6.47
C GLY A 136 6.56 9.09 6.73
N PRO A 137 7.31 8.31 5.92
CA PRO A 137 7.50 6.89 6.16
C PRO A 137 8.22 6.65 7.49
N ALA A 138 7.78 5.65 8.24
CA ALA A 138 8.44 5.20 9.46
C ALA A 138 9.66 4.29 9.15
N PHE A 139 10.46 4.04 10.19
CA PHE A 139 11.56 3.09 10.13
C PHE A 139 11.10 1.63 10.06
N GLU A 140 9.95 1.32 10.67
CA GLU A 140 9.38 -0.02 10.68
C GLU A 140 9.06 -0.52 9.26
N LEU A 141 9.06 -1.84 9.08
CA LEU A 141 8.82 -2.47 7.77
C LEU A 141 7.34 -2.54 7.40
N ASP A 142 6.44 -2.46 8.39
CA ASP A 142 5.00 -2.46 8.20
C ASP A 142 4.42 -1.03 8.11
N TYR A 143 3.10 -0.96 8.01
CA TYR A 143 2.36 0.30 7.92
C TYR A 143 1.51 0.58 9.15
N ASP A 144 1.65 -0.19 10.23
CA ASP A 144 0.71 -0.13 11.37
C ASP A 144 0.72 1.26 12.02
N VAL A 145 1.91 1.83 12.22
CA VAL A 145 2.08 3.19 12.74
C VAL A 145 1.38 4.23 11.85
N ASN A 146 1.54 4.11 10.53
CA ASN A 146 0.93 5.04 9.58
C ASN A 146 -0.61 4.88 9.53
N ILE A 147 -1.11 3.65 9.57
CA ILE A 147 -2.55 3.34 9.59
C ILE A 147 -3.18 3.89 10.87
N ASP A 148 -2.57 3.65 12.02
CA ASP A 148 -3.06 4.15 13.32
C ASP A 148 -3.11 5.68 13.34
N ASN A 149 -2.09 6.35 12.81
CA ASN A 149 -2.05 7.81 12.74
C ASN A 149 -3.16 8.37 11.85
N VAL A 150 -3.37 7.77 10.68
CA VAL A 150 -4.43 8.18 9.75
C VAL A 150 -5.81 7.90 10.33
N LYS A 151 -6.01 6.77 11.01
CA LYS A 151 -7.26 6.43 11.68
C LYS A 151 -7.63 7.44 12.77
N LYS A 152 -6.66 7.80 13.63
CA LYS A 152 -6.85 8.84 14.67
C LYS A 152 -7.18 10.20 14.04
N MET A 153 -6.48 10.56 12.96
CA MET A 153 -6.75 11.81 12.23
C MET A 153 -8.15 11.80 11.63
N PHE A 154 -8.56 10.70 10.99
CA PHE A 154 -9.89 10.55 10.40
C PHE A 154 -10.98 10.72 11.47
N GLN A 155 -10.86 10.05 12.62
CA GLN A 155 -11.82 10.17 13.73
C GLN A 155 -11.88 11.59 14.33
N ASN A 156 -10.79 12.35 14.26
CA ASN A 156 -10.80 13.77 14.66
C ASN A 156 -11.58 14.63 13.65
N ILE A 157 -11.42 14.35 12.35
CA ILE A 157 -12.10 15.11 11.29
C ILE A 157 -13.58 14.71 11.17
N TYR A 158 -13.88 13.43 11.31
CA TYR A 158 -15.19 12.80 11.15
C TYR A 158 -15.49 11.87 12.35
N PRO A 159 -15.93 12.42 13.50
CA PRO A 159 -16.13 11.64 14.72
C PRO A 159 -17.23 10.57 14.63
N GLU A 160 -18.23 10.81 13.79
CA GLU A 160 -19.41 9.95 13.64
C GLU A 160 -19.28 8.92 12.50
N ASP A 161 -18.24 9.04 11.66
CA ASP A 161 -18.05 8.18 10.50
C ASP A 161 -17.13 6.98 10.84
N GLU A 162 -17.43 5.83 10.24
CA GLU A 162 -16.55 4.66 10.33
C GLU A 162 -15.30 4.85 9.46
N PHE A 163 -14.14 4.38 9.94
CA PHE A 163 -12.90 4.41 9.18
C PHE A 163 -12.83 3.24 8.19
N LEU A 164 -12.84 3.55 6.88
CA LEU A 164 -12.81 2.59 5.77
C LEU A 164 -13.97 1.57 5.79
N PRO A 165 -15.24 2.04 5.75
CA PRO A 165 -16.37 1.13 5.62
C PRO A 165 -16.29 0.40 4.28
N ARG A 166 -16.90 -0.78 4.22
CA ARG A 166 -17.02 -1.52 2.96
C ARG A 166 -17.77 -0.65 1.95
N ALA A 167 -17.24 -0.54 0.74
CA ALA A 167 -18.01 0.06 -0.36
C ALA A 167 -19.24 -0.82 -0.63
N PRO A 168 -20.44 -0.24 -0.82
CA PRO A 168 -21.64 -1.00 -1.15
C PRO A 168 -21.41 -1.80 -2.44
N ASP A 169 -21.87 -3.05 -2.48
CA ASP A 169 -21.69 -3.86 -3.68
C ASP A 169 -22.52 -3.26 -4.83
N PRO A 170 -22.04 -3.27 -6.09
CA PRO A 170 -22.78 -2.69 -7.21
C PRO A 170 -24.18 -3.29 -7.40
N GLU A 171 -24.36 -4.56 -7.02
CA GLU A 171 -25.64 -5.28 -7.08
C GLU A 171 -26.63 -4.87 -5.97
N GLU A 172 -26.15 -4.25 -4.88
CA GLU A 172 -26.98 -3.71 -3.81
C GLU A 172 -27.52 -2.31 -4.16
N ILE A 173 -27.04 -1.69 -5.23
CA ILE A 173 -27.46 -0.36 -5.67
C ILE A 173 -28.76 -0.49 -6.49
N ILE A 174 -29.89 -0.20 -5.87
CA ILE A 174 -31.17 -0.08 -6.59
C ILE A 174 -31.11 1.18 -7.46
N LEU A 175 -30.85 1.01 -8.76
CA LEU A 175 -31.07 2.07 -9.74
C LEU A 175 -32.59 2.23 -9.87
N GLY A 176 -33.12 3.37 -9.42
CA GLY A 176 -34.56 3.63 -9.53
C GLY A 176 -35.01 3.44 -10.97
N ASP A 177 -36.03 2.60 -11.16
CA ASP A 177 -36.71 2.49 -12.45
C ASP A 177 -37.15 3.90 -12.86
N ASP A 178 -36.70 4.36 -14.04
CA ASP A 178 -37.27 5.53 -14.67
C ASP A 178 -38.80 5.37 -14.65
N PRO A 179 -39.59 6.39 -14.22
CA PRO A 179 -41.03 6.28 -14.15
C PRO A 179 -41.58 6.17 -15.57
N THR A 180 -41.63 4.94 -16.08
CA THR A 180 -42.39 4.61 -17.27
C THR A 180 -43.85 4.64 -16.86
N GLU A 181 -44.50 5.72 -17.27
CA GLU A 181 -45.95 5.89 -17.25
C GLU A 181 -46.61 4.59 -17.73
N SER A 182 -47.17 3.82 -16.80
CA SER A 182 -48.10 2.73 -17.10
C SER A 182 -49.41 3.08 -16.44
N SER A 183 -50.22 3.82 -17.20
CA SER A 183 -51.65 3.61 -17.21
C SER A 183 -51.90 2.13 -17.45
N ASP A 184 -52.52 1.43 -16.51
CA ASP A 184 -53.67 0.58 -16.83
C ASP A 184 -54.35 0.05 -15.56
N GLN A 185 -55.65 -0.13 -15.72
CA GLN A 185 -56.68 -0.28 -14.70
C GLN A 185 -56.62 -1.64 -13.99
N GLU A 186 -56.63 -1.65 -12.66
CA GLU A 186 -57.07 -2.82 -11.89
C GLU A 186 -58.56 -2.71 -11.56
N LYS A 187 -59.37 -3.54 -12.22
CA LYS A 187 -60.67 -4.00 -11.70
C LYS A 187 -60.46 -5.35 -11.01
N ASN A 188 -60.95 -5.43 -9.79
CA ASN A 188 -61.14 -6.62 -8.95
C ASN A 188 -61.75 -7.81 -9.72
N ASP A 189 -61.34 -9.06 -9.42
CA ASP A 189 -62.12 -9.98 -8.56
C ASP A 189 -61.41 -11.36 -8.35
N GLU A 190 -61.83 -12.04 -7.30
CA GLU A 190 -61.30 -13.22 -6.58
C GLU A 190 -61.09 -14.54 -7.35
N GLY A 191 -60.22 -15.42 -6.80
CA GLY A 191 -60.18 -16.85 -7.12
C GLY A 191 -59.01 -17.64 -6.52
N THR A 192 -59.23 -18.32 -5.39
CA THR A 192 -58.35 -19.29 -4.72
C THR A 192 -58.10 -20.56 -5.57
N ILE A 193 -56.91 -21.19 -5.48
CA ILE A 193 -56.67 -22.64 -5.25
C ILE A 193 -55.15 -22.97 -5.26
N GLU A 194 -54.71 -23.72 -4.26
CA GLU A 194 -53.38 -24.30 -4.03
C GLU A 194 -52.96 -25.36 -5.08
N SER A 195 -51.64 -25.54 -5.31
CA SER A 195 -50.93 -26.81 -5.04
C SER A 195 -49.48 -26.88 -5.59
N ASN A 196 -48.63 -27.54 -4.77
CA ASN A 196 -47.45 -28.37 -5.10
C ASN A 196 -46.07 -27.76 -5.46
N GLN A 197 -45.20 -27.71 -4.43
CA GLN A 197 -43.88 -28.37 -4.21
C GLN A 197 -42.92 -28.72 -5.39
N PRO A 198 -41.59 -28.83 -5.09
CA PRO A 198 -40.50 -28.30 -5.90
C PRO A 198 -39.80 -29.35 -6.78
N SER A 199 -39.13 -28.88 -7.85
CA SER A 199 -38.21 -29.71 -8.64
C SER A 199 -36.79 -29.16 -8.58
N ASN A 200 -35.91 -29.91 -7.92
CA ASN A 200 -34.45 -29.92 -8.09
C ASN A 200 -34.07 -29.94 -9.58
N PHE A 201 -33.03 -29.22 -9.99
CA PHE A 201 -31.97 -29.78 -10.84
C PHE A 201 -30.65 -29.03 -10.60
N HIS A 202 -29.71 -29.78 -10.05
CA HIS A 202 -28.28 -29.50 -10.04
C HIS A 202 -27.72 -30.22 -11.27
N GLN A 203 -27.02 -29.52 -12.17
CA GLN A 203 -26.07 -30.22 -13.03
C GLN A 203 -24.84 -29.35 -13.33
N LYS A 204 -23.73 -29.93 -12.88
CA LYS A 204 -22.33 -29.65 -13.14
C LYS A 204 -22.00 -30.24 -14.51
N ASP A 205 -21.28 -29.52 -15.37
CA ASP A 205 -20.58 -30.14 -16.49
C ASP A 205 -19.10 -29.72 -16.47
N THR A 206 -18.28 -30.70 -16.10
CA THR A 206 -16.87 -30.87 -16.43
C THR A 206 -16.77 -31.52 -17.81
N VAL A 207 -15.89 -31.04 -18.69
CA VAL A 207 -15.23 -31.88 -19.70
C VAL A 207 -13.78 -31.44 -19.85
N ASP A 208 -12.90 -32.40 -19.64
CA ASP A 208 -11.46 -32.36 -19.82
C ASP A 208 -11.07 -33.07 -21.14
N GLU A 209 -9.88 -32.73 -21.60
CA GLU A 209 -8.91 -33.57 -22.35
C GLU A 209 -8.95 -33.72 -23.89
N ASN A 210 -8.03 -32.94 -24.50
CA ASN A 210 -6.75 -33.36 -25.10
C ASN A 210 -6.57 -33.77 -26.58
N SER A 211 -5.36 -33.34 -27.03
CA SER A 211 -4.49 -33.79 -28.13
C SER A 211 -4.78 -33.18 -29.52
N THR A 212 -3.82 -32.70 -30.31
CA THR A 212 -2.39 -33.05 -30.47
C THR A 212 -1.56 -31.88 -31.02
N GLU A 213 -0.26 -31.95 -30.77
CA GLU A 213 0.87 -31.16 -31.29
C GLU A 213 0.95 -31.13 -32.83
N ASP A 214 1.50 -30.05 -33.40
CA ASP A 214 2.63 -30.14 -34.35
C ASP A 214 3.25 -28.76 -34.65
N ASP A 215 4.53 -28.66 -34.29
CA ASP A 215 5.69 -28.12 -35.02
C ASP A 215 5.55 -26.82 -35.84
N LEU A 216 6.34 -25.78 -35.47
CA LEU A 216 6.80 -24.75 -36.42
C LEU A 216 8.08 -24.09 -35.91
N SER A 217 9.20 -24.74 -36.22
CA SER A 217 10.50 -24.07 -36.38
C SER A 217 10.54 -23.32 -37.72
N LYS A 218 10.62 -21.98 -37.67
CA LYS A 218 11.23 -21.05 -38.66
C LYS A 218 10.70 -19.63 -38.46
N LEU A 219 11.48 -18.78 -37.80
CA LEU A 219 11.78 -17.38 -38.18
C LEU A 219 12.79 -16.78 -37.19
#